data_AF-A0A3D0D625-F1
#
_entry.id   AF-A0A3D0D625-F1
#
_cell.length_a   1.000
_cell.length_b   1.000
_cell.length_c   1.000
_cell.angle_alpha   90.00
_cell.angle_beta   90.00
_cell.angle_gamma   90.00
#
_symmetry.space_group_name_H-M   'P 1'
#
loop_
_entity.id
_entity.type
_entity.pdbx_description
1 polymer ?
#
loop_
_entity_poly.entity_id
_entity_poly.type
_entity_poly.pdbx_seq_one_letter_code
_entity_poly.pdbx_strand_id
1 'polypeptide(L)' 'MNRIRIFLFGLGPIGRQIGRLASERDDLRLVGGVDINPDLEGRDLGRVLGLEAALGIPVVRDLAAL' A
#
# COMPACT_ATOMS: atom_id res chain seq x y z
N MET A 1 12.88 -8.83 -15.37
CA MET A 1 11.61 -8.22 -15.82
C MET A 1 11.37 -6.93 -15.08
N ASN A 2 10.94 -5.87 -15.76
CA ASN A 2 10.61 -4.59 -15.14
C ASN A 2 9.17 -4.65 -14.65
N ARG A 3 8.97 -4.63 -13.31
CA ARG A 3 7.64 -4.63 -12.70
C ARG A 3 7.01 -3.24 -12.77
N ILE A 4 5.70 -3.17 -13.00
CA ILE A 4 4.95 -1.92 -12.96
C ILE A 4 4.85 -1.48 -11.50
N ARG A 5 5.34 -0.27 -11.21
CA ARG A 5 5.31 0.32 -9.87
C ARG A 5 3.95 0.96 -9.64
N ILE A 6 3.27 0.57 -8.57
CA ILE A 6 1.94 1.06 -8.24
C ILE A 6 1.90 1.67 -6.85
N PHE A 7 1.08 2.70 -6.70
CA PHE A 7 0.85 3.41 -5.46
C PHE A 7 -0.66 3.41 -5.19
N LEU A 8 -1.06 3.11 -3.95
CA LEU A 8 -2.47 3.08 -3.56
C LEU A 8 -2.90 4.44 -3.01
N PHE A 9 -3.93 5.03 -3.60
CA PHE A 9 -4.56 6.25 -3.08
C PHE A 9 -5.87 5.86 -2.40
N GLY A 10 -5.87 5.90 -1.07
CA GLY A 10 -6.95 5.38 -0.24
C GLY A 10 -6.77 3.90 0.10
N LEU A 11 -6.84 3.61 1.39
CA LEU A 11 -6.73 2.31 2.05
C LEU A 11 -8.04 2.00 2.81
N GLY A 12 -9.17 2.40 2.24
CA GLY A 12 -10.49 1.89 2.62
C GLY A 12 -10.69 0.41 2.21
N PRO A 13 -11.88 -0.17 2.42
CA PRO A 13 -12.13 -1.59 2.14
C PRO A 13 -11.75 -2.00 0.72
N ILE A 14 -12.11 -1.21 -0.29
CA ILE A 14 -11.79 -1.48 -1.71
C ILE A 14 -10.29 -1.36 -1.97
N GLY A 15 -9.66 -0.27 -1.53
CA GLY A 15 -8.21 -0.05 -1.71
C GLY A 15 -7.37 -1.16 -1.12
N ARG A 16 -7.79 -1.71 0.03
CA ARG A 16 -7.13 -2.87 0.66
C ARG A 16 -7.24 -4.15 -0.16
N GLN A 17 -8.41 -4.43 -0.74
CA GLN A 17 -8.58 -5.61 -1.60
C GLN A 17 -7.78 -5.48 -2.90
N ILE A 18 -7.77 -4.28 -3.52
CA ILE A 18 -6.94 -4.01 -4.70
C ILE A 18 -5.46 -4.20 -4.36
N GLY A 19 -5.00 -3.65 -3.24
CA GLY A 19 -3.61 -3.80 -2.78
C GLY A 19 -3.23 -5.27 -2.55
N ARG A 20 -4.13 -6.06 -1.96
CA ARG A 20 -3.91 -7.50 -1.76
C ARG A 20 -3.76 -8.23 -3.09
N LEU A 21 -4.72 -8.08 -4.00
CA LEU A 21 -4.67 -8.67 -5.34
C LEU A 21 -3.41 -8.25 -6.10
N ALA A 22 -3.00 -6.99 -5.98
CA ALA A 22 -1.80 -6.49 -6.64
C ALA A 22 -0.51 -7.04 -6.03
N SER A 23 -0.50 -7.39 -4.74
CA SER A 23 0.65 -8.02 -4.08
C SER A 23 0.90 -9.47 -4.52
N GLU A 24 -0.15 -10.15 -5.01
CA GLU A 24 -0.09 -11.52 -5.54
C GLU A 24 0.40 -11.56 -6.99
N ARG A 25 0.57 -10.40 -7.64
CA ARG A 25 0.92 -10.28 -9.04
C ARG A 25 2.43 -10.03 -9.24
N ASP A 26 3.08 -10.95 -9.94
CA ASP A 26 4.52 -10.86 -10.23
C ASP A 26 4.90 -9.74 -11.22
N ASP A 27 3.94 -9.23 -11.99
CA ASP A 27 4.14 -8.11 -12.91
C ASP A 27 4.00 -6.73 -12.22
N LEU A 28 3.51 -6.71 -10.98
CA LEU A 28 3.29 -5.49 -10.20
C LEU A 28 4.24 -5.38 -9.01
N ARG A 29 4.49 -4.15 -8.57
CA ARG A 29 5.21 -3.85 -7.34
C ARG A 29 4.54 -2.69 -6.60
N LEU A 30 3.99 -2.97 -5.42
CA LEU A 30 3.57 -1.94 -4.49
C LEU A 30 4.78 -1.13 -4.02
N VAL A 31 4.72 0.18 -4.18
CA VAL A 31 5.77 1.12 -3.76
C VAL A 31 5.32 2.13 -2.72
N GLY A 32 4.02 2.15 -2.38
CA GLY A 32 3.48 3.07 -1.39
C GLY A 32 1.97 3.05 -1.27
N GLY A 33 1.46 3.69 -0.22
CA GLY A 33 0.05 3.91 0.01
C GLY A 33 -0.16 5.21 0.78
N VAL A 34 -1.21 5.95 0.41
CA VAL A 34 -1.65 7.18 1.09
C VAL A 34 -3.08 7.01 1.58
N ASP A 35 -3.36 7.45 2.81
CA ASP A 35 -4.72 7.52 3.34
C ASP A 35 -4.86 8.68 4.32
N ILE A 36 -6.04 9.30 4.36
CA ILE A 36 -6.35 10.43 5.24
C ILE A 36 -6.58 10.01 6.70
N ASN A 37 -6.81 8.72 6.95
CA ASN A 37 -7.04 8.18 8.28
C ASN A 37 -5.75 8.26 9.13
N PRO A 38 -5.73 9.06 10.21
CA PRO A 38 -4.54 9.22 11.04
C PRO A 38 -4.08 7.93 11.71
N ASP A 39 -4.96 6.95 11.91
CA ASP A 39 -4.62 5.64 12.50
C ASP A 39 -3.79 4.77 11.56
N LEU A 40 -3.68 5.14 10.28
CA LEU A 40 -2.89 4.42 9.29
C LEU A 40 -1.50 5.03 9.09
N GLU A 41 -1.31 6.30 9.43
CA GLU A 41 -0.05 7.01 9.21
C GLU A 41 1.13 6.29 9.90
N GLY A 42 2.21 6.07 9.16
CA GLY A 42 3.41 5.36 9.63
C GLY A 42 3.26 3.85 9.79
N ARG A 43 2.04 3.29 9.67
CA ARG A 43 1.86 1.83 9.72
C ARG A 43 2.40 1.17 8.46
N ASP A 44 2.86 -0.06 8.61
CA ASP A 44 3.30 -0.87 7.47
C ASP A 44 2.13 -1.20 6.53
N LEU A 45 2.31 -0.91 5.25
CA LEU A 45 1.31 -1.12 4.20
C LEU A 45 0.88 -2.60 4.11
N GLY A 46 1.82 -3.54 4.23
CA GLY A 46 1.50 -4.97 4.21
C GLY A 46 0.54 -5.35 5.34
N ARG A 47 0.79 -4.84 6.55
CA ARG A 47 -0.12 -5.02 7.70
C ARG A 47 -1.48 -4.36 7.48
N VAL A 48 -1.55 -3.18 6.88
CA VAL A 48 -2.82 -2.49 6.58
C VAL A 48 -3.64 -3.25 5.53
N LEU A 49 -2.97 -3.87 4.55
CA LEU A 49 -3.60 -4.74 3.54
C LEU A 49 -3.98 -6.13 4.10
N GLY A 50 -3.57 -6.45 5.33
CA GLY A 50 -3.79 -7.74 5.97
C GLY A 50 -3.00 -8.87 5.31
N LEU A 51 -1.77 -8.59 4.88
CA LEU A 51 -0.82 -9.59 4.40
C LEU A 51 -0.09 -10.24 5.58
N GLU A 52 0.32 -11.50 5.41
CA GLU A 52 1.11 -12.24 6.39
C GLU A 52 2.49 -11.60 6.63
N ALA A 53 3.10 -11.07 5.56
CA ALA A 53 4.39 -10.40 5.60
C ALA A 53 4.24 -8.87 5.59
N ALA A 54 5.09 -8.20 6.38
CA ALA A 54 5.26 -6.76 6.28
C ALA A 54 5.96 -6.40 4.96
N LEU A 55 5.60 -5.26 4.38
CA LEU A 55 6.23 -4.78 3.13
C LEU A 55 7.41 -3.84 3.38
N GLY A 56 7.57 -3.34 4.61
CA GLY A 56 8.56 -2.33 4.97
C GLY A 56 8.24 -0.96 4.39
N ILE A 57 6.97 -0.72 4.03
CA ILE A 57 6.52 0.52 3.36
C ILE A 57 5.59 1.25 4.33
N PRO A 58 5.98 2.40 4.88
CA PRO A 58 5.09 3.18 5.73
C PRO A 58 3.97 3.82 4.89
N VAL A 59 2.74 3.77 5.40
CA VAL A 59 1.63 4.55 4.84
C VAL A 59 1.84 6.02 5.19
N VAL A 60 1.67 6.88 4.19
CA VAL A 60 1.74 8.33 4.39
C VAL A 60 0.34 8.92 4.46
N ARG A 61 0.24 10.10 5.08
CA ARG A 61 -0.99 10.87 5.11
C ARG A 61 -1.11 11.88 3.97
N ASP A 62 0.03 12.39 3.52
CA ASP A 62 0.13 13.37 2.45
C ASP A 62 1.15 12.91 1.40
N LEU A 63 0.74 12.92 0.14
CA LEU A 63 1.59 12.55 -0.98
C LEU A 63 2.61 13.64 -1.30
N ALA A 64 2.34 14.91 -0.95
CA ALA A 64 3.29 16.01 -1.16
C ALA A 64 4.54 15.89 -0.27
N ALA A 65 4.52 15.02 0.75
CA ALA A 65 5.61 14.78 1.67
C ALA A 65 6.56 13.63 1.25
N LEU A 66 6.35 13.02 0.08
CA LEU A 66 7.03 11.80 -0.40
C LEU A 66 8.09 12.06 -1.47
#